data_AF-A0A4P9YKD8-F1
#
_entry.id   AF-A0A4P9YKD8-F1
#
_cell.length_a   1.000
_cell.length_b   1.000
_cell.length_c   1.000
_cell.angle_alpha   90.00
_cell.angle_beta   90.00
_cell.angle_gamma   90.00
#
_symmetry.space_group_name_H-M   'P 1'
#
loop_
_entity.id
_entity.type
_entity.pdbx_description
1 polymer ?
#
loop_
_entity_poly.entity_id
_entity_poly.type
_entity_poly.pdbx_seq_one_letter_code
_entity_poly.pdbx_strand_id
1 'polypeptide(L)'
;MSPQRRTRHDSDNDMSPPRRNRHDSDNDMSPQRRTRHDSDNDMSPPRRNRHDSDNDMSPQRRTRHDSDNDMSPPRRTRHDSDNGESKHNASSSLKKYNSETANTIVRDHTGKKIDVADSRSKADIADERHDKVKLISYGMKQLQEKRDKIDLLEKMKSAKFSRYADDVELNQKLKEKTHWDDPSRTWLKSTNKKVIKQEYQGPFPPNRFNIKPGHKWDGIDRSNGFEKKYFDQLYINKTREHEAYKMGSVDM
;
A
#
# COMPACT_ATOMS: atom_id res chain seq x y z
N MET A 1 85.64 -9.57 10.01
CA MET A 1 84.48 -10.36 10.45
C MET A 1 83.44 -9.41 11.01
N SER A 2 82.19 -9.52 10.57
CA SER A 2 81.03 -8.65 10.90
C SER A 2 80.74 -8.58 12.42
N PRO A 3 80.04 -7.55 12.92
CA PRO A 3 78.57 -7.52 12.85
C PRO A 3 77.93 -6.11 12.68
N GLN A 4 76.60 -6.08 12.85
CA GLN A 4 75.59 -5.30 12.13
C GLN A 4 75.08 -4.02 12.82
N ARG A 5 74.57 -3.14 11.95
CA ARG A 5 73.57 -2.06 12.01
C ARG A 5 72.98 -1.62 13.36
N ARG A 6 73.10 -0.30 13.59
CA ARG A 6 72.18 0.56 14.37
C ARG A 6 71.02 1.06 13.51
N THR A 7 69.88 1.23 14.17
CA THR A 7 68.62 1.85 13.73
C THR A 7 68.75 3.36 13.49
N ARG A 8 67.92 3.93 12.60
CA ARG A 8 67.22 5.23 12.79
C ARG A 8 66.16 5.44 11.68
N HIS A 9 65.01 5.96 12.11
CA HIS A 9 63.96 6.56 11.29
C HIS A 9 64.49 7.74 10.48
N ASP A 10 63.90 8.00 9.31
CA ASP A 10 63.39 9.33 8.97
C ASP A 10 62.31 9.24 7.88
N SER A 11 61.33 10.11 8.04
CA SER A 11 60.12 10.30 7.23
C SER A 11 60.43 11.06 5.94
N ASP A 12 59.76 10.74 4.83
CA ASP A 12 59.56 11.71 3.75
C ASP A 12 58.20 11.52 3.06
N ASN A 13 57.49 12.65 2.99
CA ASN A 13 56.23 12.85 2.27
C ASN A 13 56.49 12.82 0.75
N ASP A 14 55.69 12.06 0.00
CA ASP A 14 55.41 12.40 -1.41
C ASP A 14 53.92 12.24 -1.71
N MET A 15 53.30 13.39 -1.94
CA MET A 15 51.93 13.59 -2.42
C MET A 15 51.99 13.70 -3.95
N SER A 16 51.65 12.62 -4.66
CA SER A 16 51.41 12.67 -6.12
C SER A 16 50.26 11.74 -6.54
N PRO A 17 49.25 12.21 -7.29
CA PRO A 17 48.09 11.42 -7.72
C PRO A 17 48.39 10.47 -8.89
N PRO A 18 47.57 9.43 -9.13
CA PRO A 18 47.85 8.39 -10.13
C PRO A 18 47.84 8.92 -11.57
N ARG A 19 48.85 8.48 -12.35
CA ARG A 19 49.02 8.79 -13.77
C ARG A 19 47.89 8.18 -14.61
N ARG A 20 47.09 9.03 -15.26
CA ARG A 20 46.16 8.65 -16.34
C ARG A 20 46.96 8.39 -17.63
N ASN A 21 46.77 7.21 -18.22
CA ASN A 21 47.22 6.91 -19.58
C ASN A 21 46.53 7.84 -20.59
N ARG A 22 47.35 8.47 -21.44
CA ARG A 22 46.92 9.14 -22.67
C ARG A 22 46.63 8.08 -23.74
N HIS A 23 45.52 8.25 -24.45
CA HIS A 23 45.36 7.73 -25.80
C HIS A 23 45.19 8.94 -26.70
N ASP A 24 46.10 9.06 -27.66
CA ASP A 24 46.07 10.06 -28.73
C ASP A 24 44.93 9.74 -29.70
N SER A 25 44.21 10.77 -30.16
CA SER A 25 43.68 10.93 -31.52
C SER A 25 42.83 12.20 -31.60
N ASP A 26 43.49 13.27 -32.04
CA ASP A 26 43.05 14.33 -32.95
C ASP A 26 41.62 14.87 -32.88
N ASN A 27 41.53 16.09 -32.32
CA ASN A 27 40.45 17.05 -32.59
C ASN A 27 40.69 17.70 -33.96
N ASP A 28 39.76 17.54 -34.90
CA ASP A 28 39.54 18.52 -35.98
C ASP A 28 38.21 19.26 -35.74
N MET A 29 38.31 20.58 -35.71
CA MET A 29 37.24 21.54 -35.48
C MET A 29 36.74 22.06 -36.82
N SER A 30 35.51 21.69 -37.22
CA SER A 30 34.80 22.35 -38.32
C SER A 30 33.27 22.32 -38.11
N PRO A 31 32.54 23.37 -38.56
CA PRO A 31 31.18 23.66 -38.10
C PRO A 31 30.10 22.79 -38.75
N GLN A 32 29.07 22.44 -37.98
CA GLN A 32 27.94 21.62 -38.43
C GLN A 32 27.20 22.25 -39.62
N ARG A 33 27.34 21.63 -40.80
CA ARG A 33 26.46 21.87 -41.96
C ARG A 33 25.05 21.41 -41.61
N ARG A 34 24.12 22.36 -41.65
CA ARG A 34 22.67 22.12 -41.69
C ARG A 34 22.34 21.28 -42.93
N THR A 35 21.81 20.09 -42.75
CA THR A 35 21.01 19.42 -43.76
C THR A 35 19.55 19.78 -43.54
N ARG A 36 19.01 20.58 -44.47
CA ARG A 36 17.58 20.66 -44.73
C ARG A 36 17.14 19.28 -45.21
N HIS A 37 16.03 18.75 -44.70
CA HIS A 37 15.34 17.67 -45.37
C HIS A 37 13.89 18.09 -45.60
N ASP A 38 13.48 17.86 -46.84
CA ASP A 38 12.29 18.38 -47.47
C ASP A 38 11.02 17.75 -46.89
N SER A 39 9.95 18.52 -47.04
CA SER A 39 8.57 18.19 -46.77
C SER A 39 8.15 16.88 -47.46
N ASP A 40 7.58 15.95 -46.69
CA ASP A 40 6.52 15.07 -47.16
C ASP A 40 5.55 14.78 -46.00
N ASN A 41 4.29 15.18 -46.21
CA ASN A 41 3.16 14.97 -45.31
C ASN A 41 2.68 13.51 -45.39
N ASP A 42 3.20 12.62 -44.54
CA ASP A 42 2.58 11.31 -44.28
C ASP A 42 2.01 11.26 -42.84
N MET A 43 0.68 11.30 -42.76
CA MET A 43 -0.12 11.15 -41.54
C MET A 43 -0.34 9.66 -41.22
N SER A 44 0.75 8.93 -40.95
CA SER A 44 0.68 7.52 -40.55
C SER A 44 1.15 7.34 -39.10
N PRO A 45 0.42 6.59 -38.24
CA PRO A 45 0.83 6.33 -36.86
C PRO A 45 2.08 5.41 -36.82
N PRO A 46 2.91 5.50 -35.77
CA PRO A 46 4.21 4.81 -35.71
C PRO A 46 4.05 3.29 -35.80
N ARG A 47 4.67 2.68 -36.83
CA ARG A 47 4.78 1.23 -36.95
C ARG A 47 5.79 0.71 -35.93
N ARG A 48 5.29 0.04 -34.90
CA ARG A 48 6.11 -0.75 -33.95
C ARG A 48 6.79 -1.89 -34.69
N ASN A 49 8.12 -1.99 -34.57
CA ASN A 49 8.87 -3.20 -34.90
C ASN A 49 8.32 -4.37 -34.07
N ARG A 50 7.87 -5.42 -34.75
CA ARG A 50 7.45 -6.70 -34.18
C ARG A 50 8.69 -7.48 -33.77
N HIS A 51 8.75 -7.87 -32.49
CA HIS A 51 9.53 -9.02 -32.06
C HIS A 51 8.53 -10.16 -31.91
N ASP A 52 8.74 -11.25 -32.63
CA ASP A 52 7.90 -12.45 -32.59
C ASP A 52 8.02 -13.11 -31.22
N SER A 53 6.92 -13.09 -30.47
CA SER A 53 6.61 -14.02 -29.39
C SER A 53 5.10 -13.92 -29.21
N ASP A 54 4.40 -14.91 -29.74
CA ASP A 54 2.95 -15.06 -29.65
C ASP A 54 2.50 -15.05 -28.18
N ASN A 55 1.99 -13.90 -27.72
CA ASN A 55 1.18 -13.82 -26.52
C ASN A 55 -0.10 -13.06 -26.87
N ASP A 56 -1.14 -13.84 -27.17
CA ASP A 56 -2.52 -13.45 -27.32
C ASP A 56 -2.99 -12.51 -26.18
N MET A 57 -3.60 -11.38 -26.55
CA MET A 57 -4.17 -10.37 -25.67
C MET A 57 -5.62 -10.71 -25.30
N SER A 58 -5.82 -11.92 -24.80
CA SER A 58 -6.97 -12.24 -23.96
C SER A 58 -6.78 -11.56 -22.59
N PRO A 59 -7.81 -10.99 -21.95
CA PRO A 59 -7.69 -10.46 -20.61
C PRO A 59 -7.21 -11.59 -19.69
N GLN A 60 -6.13 -11.36 -18.94
CA GLN A 60 -5.63 -12.33 -17.96
C GLN A 60 -6.78 -12.79 -17.08
N ARG A 61 -7.26 -14.02 -17.30
CA ARG A 61 -8.08 -14.72 -16.33
C ARG A 61 -7.24 -14.78 -15.06
N ARG A 62 -7.67 -14.02 -14.06
CA ARG A 62 -7.32 -14.28 -12.67
C ARG A 62 -7.31 -15.79 -12.48
N THR A 63 -6.18 -16.34 -12.08
CA THR A 63 -6.18 -17.62 -11.38
C THR A 63 -7.04 -17.41 -10.14
N ARG A 64 -8.30 -17.81 -10.25
CA ARG A 64 -9.16 -17.99 -9.09
C ARG A 64 -8.47 -19.06 -8.26
N HIS A 65 -8.02 -18.66 -7.09
CA HIS A 65 -7.82 -19.63 -6.04
C HIS A 65 -9.22 -20.03 -5.61
N ASP A 66 -9.73 -21.12 -6.19
CA ASP A 66 -10.95 -21.77 -5.73
C ASP A 66 -10.61 -22.41 -4.38
N SER A 67 -10.67 -21.60 -3.32
CA SER A 67 -10.91 -22.11 -1.98
C SER A 67 -12.43 -22.22 -1.84
N ASP A 68 -12.96 -23.33 -2.35
CA ASP A 68 -14.30 -23.77 -2.02
C ASP A 68 -14.40 -23.94 -0.50
N ASN A 69 -15.11 -23.02 0.15
CA ASN A 69 -15.71 -23.28 1.46
C ASN A 69 -16.95 -24.16 1.25
N ASP A 70 -16.74 -25.38 0.76
CA ASP A 70 -17.77 -26.42 0.79
C ASP A 70 -17.93 -26.91 2.24
N MET A 71 -19.07 -26.56 2.84
CA MET A 71 -19.51 -26.99 4.17
C MET A 71 -20.17 -28.38 4.13
N SER A 72 -19.77 -29.25 3.22
CA SER A 72 -20.26 -30.63 3.15
C SER A 72 -19.48 -31.55 4.10
N PRO A 73 -20.15 -32.47 4.82
CA PRO A 73 -19.48 -33.44 5.67
C PRO A 73 -18.59 -34.39 4.82
N PRO A 74 -17.48 -34.90 5.37
CA PRO A 74 -16.44 -35.57 4.59
C PRO A 74 -16.98 -36.83 3.87
N ARG A 75 -16.92 -36.84 2.53
CA ARG A 75 -17.16 -38.05 1.74
C ARG A 75 -15.95 -38.99 1.86
N ARG A 76 -16.19 -40.16 2.43
CA ARG A 76 -15.24 -41.29 2.44
C ARG A 76 -14.96 -41.73 1.01
N THR A 77 -13.75 -41.49 0.52
CA THR A 77 -13.21 -42.20 -0.64
C THR A 77 -12.62 -43.52 -0.14
N ARG A 78 -13.30 -44.62 -0.47
CA ARG A 78 -12.73 -45.96 -0.43
C ARG A 78 -11.71 -46.05 -1.55
N HIS A 79 -10.43 -46.21 -1.21
CA HIS A 79 -9.47 -46.79 -2.13
C HIS A 79 -9.19 -48.22 -1.66
N ASP A 80 -9.62 -49.14 -2.53
CA ASP A 80 -9.39 -50.57 -2.43
C ASP A 80 -8.02 -50.92 -3.03
N SER A 81 -7.25 -51.67 -2.25
CA SER A 81 -6.32 -52.74 -2.65
C SER A 81 -5.08 -52.41 -3.51
N ASP A 82 -3.89 -52.43 -2.90
CA ASP A 82 -2.90 -53.47 -3.22
C ASP A 82 -1.99 -53.78 -2.02
N ASN A 83 -1.47 -54.99 -2.08
CA ASN A 83 -1.10 -55.94 -1.06
C ASN A 83 0.20 -55.61 -0.30
N GLY A 84 0.15 -55.74 1.02
CA GLY A 84 1.29 -55.56 1.92
C GLY A 84 1.04 -56.20 3.28
N GLU A 85 0.55 -57.44 3.28
CA GLU A 85 0.44 -58.24 4.50
C GLU A 85 1.84 -58.56 5.08
N SER A 86 2.36 -57.67 5.91
CA SER A 86 3.27 -58.06 6.99
C SER A 86 2.53 -57.94 8.31
N LYS A 87 2.13 -59.10 8.81
CA LYS A 87 1.62 -59.32 10.16
C LYS A 87 2.60 -58.76 11.19
N HIS A 88 2.30 -57.57 11.73
CA HIS A 88 2.86 -57.12 13.00
C HIS A 88 1.74 -56.63 13.93
N ASN A 89 0.86 -57.56 14.31
CA ASN A 89 0.24 -57.53 15.64
C ASN A 89 1.34 -57.86 16.66
N ALA A 90 2.25 -56.92 16.89
CA ALA A 90 3.31 -57.03 17.88
C ALA A 90 3.89 -55.64 18.25
N SER A 91 3.03 -54.68 18.64
CA SER A 91 3.47 -53.52 19.43
C SER A 91 2.32 -52.71 20.04
N SER A 92 1.33 -53.38 20.65
CA SER A 92 0.52 -52.76 21.74
C SER A 92 1.32 -52.53 23.03
N SER A 93 2.66 -52.56 22.93
CA SER A 93 3.63 -52.26 23.98
C SER A 93 4.70 -51.28 23.48
N LEU A 94 4.33 -50.31 22.62
CA LEU A 94 5.06 -49.05 22.64
C LEU A 94 4.62 -48.30 23.90
N LYS A 95 5.35 -48.60 24.97
CA LYS A 95 5.42 -47.85 26.21
C LYS A 95 5.00 -46.40 25.99
N LYS A 96 4.00 -45.96 26.76
CA LYS A 96 3.88 -44.58 27.23
C LYS A 96 5.22 -44.20 27.89
N TYR A 97 6.21 -43.87 27.07
CA TYR A 97 7.37 -43.14 27.54
C TYR A 97 6.91 -41.70 27.61
N ASN A 98 6.74 -41.21 28.84
CA ASN A 98 6.55 -39.81 29.24
C ASN A 98 6.78 -38.79 28.11
N SER A 99 5.77 -38.59 27.25
CA SER A 99 5.80 -37.55 26.21
C SER A 99 5.67 -36.15 26.81
N GLU A 100 5.28 -36.06 28.09
CA GLU A 100 5.23 -34.84 28.88
C GLU A 100 6.62 -34.34 29.31
N THR A 101 7.67 -35.17 29.21
CA THR A 101 9.05 -34.81 29.59
C THR A 101 10.06 -34.90 28.44
N ALA A 102 9.62 -35.31 27.25
CA ALA A 102 10.50 -35.47 26.09
C ALA A 102 10.62 -34.14 25.31
N ASN A 103 11.63 -33.33 25.64
CA ASN A 103 11.91 -32.09 24.92
C ASN A 103 12.21 -32.36 23.44
N THR A 104 11.47 -31.70 22.54
CA THR A 104 11.69 -31.80 21.08
C THR A 104 12.95 -31.03 20.69
N ILE A 105 14.00 -31.73 20.28
CA ILE A 105 15.26 -31.13 19.85
C ILE A 105 15.17 -30.80 18.35
N VAL A 106 15.01 -29.53 18.02
CA VAL A 106 15.05 -29.03 16.64
C VAL A 106 16.50 -28.78 16.23
N ARG A 107 16.84 -29.14 14.99
CA ARG A 107 18.19 -28.98 14.43
C ARG A 107 18.15 -28.26 13.08
N ASP A 108 19.17 -27.46 12.78
CA ASP A 108 19.36 -26.83 11.47
C ASP A 108 19.76 -27.87 10.41
N HIS A 109 19.71 -27.50 9.13
CA HIS A 109 20.19 -28.32 8.00
C HIS A 109 21.69 -28.74 8.08
N THR A 110 22.44 -28.18 9.03
CA THR A 110 23.83 -28.54 9.35
C THR A 110 23.96 -29.47 10.57
N GLY A 111 22.84 -29.84 11.20
CA GLY A 111 22.80 -30.72 12.36
C GLY A 111 23.02 -30.04 13.73
N LYS A 112 23.22 -28.71 13.76
CA LYS A 112 23.33 -27.93 15.01
C LYS A 112 21.97 -27.88 15.73
N LYS A 113 21.97 -27.90 17.08
CA LYS A 113 20.73 -27.80 17.87
C LYS A 113 20.29 -26.33 17.92
N ILE A 114 19.05 -26.05 17.54
CA ILE A 114 18.42 -24.73 17.65
C ILE A 114 17.75 -24.63 19.01
N ASP A 115 18.00 -23.54 19.73
CA ASP A 115 17.14 -23.18 20.86
C ASP A 115 15.81 -22.63 20.30
N VAL A 116 14.79 -23.48 20.33
CA VAL A 116 13.45 -23.18 19.83
C VAL A 116 12.78 -22.06 20.64
N ALA A 117 13.09 -21.94 21.94
CA ALA A 117 12.53 -20.90 22.79
C ALA A 117 13.12 -19.53 22.43
N ASP A 118 14.43 -19.47 22.18
CA ASP A 118 15.11 -18.26 21.69
C ASP A 118 14.66 -17.88 20.28
N SER A 119 14.42 -18.85 19.39
CA SER A 119 13.94 -18.56 18.04
C SER A 119 12.49 -18.08 18.04
N ARG A 120 11.62 -18.67 18.87
CA ARG A 120 10.21 -18.23 19.01
C ARG A 120 10.12 -16.86 19.66
N SER A 121 10.84 -16.62 20.76
CA SER A 121 10.86 -15.30 21.39
C SER A 121 11.37 -14.20 20.46
N LYS A 122 12.39 -14.47 19.65
CA LYS A 122 12.86 -13.53 18.61
C LYS A 122 11.80 -13.30 17.52
N ALA A 123 11.07 -14.33 17.11
CA ALA A 123 9.98 -14.21 16.14
C ALA A 123 8.82 -13.37 16.73
N ASP A 124 8.38 -13.65 17.96
CA ASP A 124 7.34 -12.91 18.65
C ASP A 124 7.71 -11.41 18.80
N ILE A 125 8.98 -11.13 19.16
CA ILE A 125 9.50 -9.76 19.23
C ILE A 125 9.51 -9.09 17.84
N ALA A 126 9.83 -9.83 16.78
CA ALA A 126 9.83 -9.30 15.42
C ALA A 126 8.40 -8.99 14.95
N ASP A 127 7.44 -9.87 15.24
CA ASP A 127 6.02 -9.69 14.94
C ASP A 127 5.44 -8.48 15.68
N GLU A 128 5.73 -8.35 16.98
CA GLU A 128 5.34 -7.18 17.77
C GLU A 128 5.90 -5.86 17.18
N ARG A 129 7.17 -5.87 16.74
CA ARG A 129 7.79 -4.70 16.12
C ARG A 129 7.12 -4.38 14.79
N HIS A 130 6.85 -5.39 13.97
CA HIS A 130 6.16 -5.23 12.70
C HIS A 130 4.76 -4.61 12.90
N ASP A 131 4.01 -5.09 13.89
CA ASP A 131 2.68 -4.56 14.21
C ASP A 131 2.73 -3.13 14.75
N LYS A 132 3.73 -2.81 15.59
CA LYS A 132 3.97 -1.43 16.06
C LYS A 132 4.30 -0.50 14.90
N VAL A 133 5.18 -0.91 13.99
CA VAL A 133 5.54 -0.12 12.80
C VAL A 133 4.32 0.08 11.90
N LYS A 134 3.54 -0.98 11.66
CA LYS A 134 2.31 -0.92 10.89
C LYS A 134 1.30 0.04 11.50
N LEU A 135 1.15 0.03 12.83
CA LEU A 135 0.24 0.93 13.53
C LEU A 135 0.69 2.40 13.43
N ILE A 136 1.98 2.67 13.61
CA ILE A 136 2.55 4.02 13.50
C ILE A 136 2.48 4.56 12.06
N SER A 137 2.56 3.67 11.07
CA SER A 137 2.46 4.02 9.64
C SER A 137 1.04 4.43 9.22
N TYR A 138 0.01 4.08 10.00
CA TYR A 138 -1.36 4.49 9.69
C TYR A 138 -1.58 5.97 9.98
N GLY A 139 -2.34 6.61 9.10
CA GLY A 139 -2.82 7.96 9.33
C GLY A 139 -3.85 8.01 10.46
N MET A 140 -3.82 9.08 11.26
CA MET A 140 -4.76 9.28 12.38
C MET A 140 -6.23 9.18 11.94
N LYS A 141 -6.59 9.72 10.76
CA LYS A 141 -7.95 9.64 10.19
C LYS A 141 -8.35 8.20 9.84
N GLN A 142 -7.43 7.40 9.32
CA GLN A 142 -7.69 5.99 8.98
C GLN A 142 -7.96 5.16 10.24
N LEU A 143 -7.20 5.43 11.31
CA LEU A 143 -7.43 4.79 12.61
C LEU A 143 -8.77 5.20 13.22
N GLN A 144 -9.14 6.47 13.11
CA GLN A 144 -10.44 6.96 13.58
C GLN A 144 -11.59 6.31 12.80
N GLU A 145 -11.54 6.29 11.47
CA GLU A 145 -12.54 5.63 10.63
C GLU A 145 -12.67 4.14 10.94
N LYS A 146 -11.54 3.46 11.22
CA LYS A 146 -11.56 2.06 11.63
C LYS A 146 -12.31 1.86 12.95
N ARG A 147 -12.10 2.74 13.94
CA ARG A 147 -12.81 2.72 15.23
C ARG A 147 -14.30 3.00 15.02
N ASP A 148 -14.63 4.08 14.34
CA ASP A 148 -16.02 4.48 14.06
C ASP A 148 -16.76 3.36 13.30
N LYS A 149 -16.08 2.64 12.40
CA LYS A 149 -16.63 1.49 11.70
C LYS A 149 -16.90 0.31 12.62
N ILE A 150 -16.02 0.02 13.58
CA ILE A 150 -16.23 -1.04 14.57
C ILE A 150 -17.44 -0.71 15.44
N ASP A 151 -17.50 0.52 15.96
CA ASP A 151 -18.60 1.00 16.79
C ASP A 151 -19.93 0.98 16.01
N LEU A 152 -19.89 1.35 14.73
CA LEU A 152 -21.05 1.28 13.84
C LEU A 152 -21.52 -0.16 13.64
N LEU A 153 -20.59 -1.10 13.40
CA LEU A 153 -20.92 -2.52 13.25
C LEU A 153 -21.51 -3.09 14.53
N GLU A 154 -20.99 -2.69 15.69
CA GLU A 154 -21.53 -3.11 16.98
C GLU A 154 -22.96 -2.61 17.20
N LYS A 155 -23.23 -1.33 16.88
CA LYS A 155 -24.59 -0.78 16.90
C LYS A 155 -25.52 -1.47 15.91
N MET A 156 -25.01 -1.78 14.71
CA MET A 156 -25.79 -2.47 13.67
C MET A 156 -26.16 -3.91 14.05
N LYS A 157 -25.37 -4.58 14.91
CA LYS A 157 -25.70 -5.94 15.38
C LYS A 157 -27.01 -5.97 16.19
N SER A 158 -27.30 -4.92 16.96
CA SER A 158 -28.52 -4.82 17.77
C SER A 158 -29.63 -3.99 17.12
N ALA A 159 -29.28 -3.13 16.16
CA ALA A 159 -30.25 -2.30 15.45
C ALA A 159 -31.19 -3.12 14.55
N LYS A 160 -32.42 -2.61 14.39
CA LYS A 160 -33.40 -3.15 13.44
C LYS A 160 -33.00 -2.79 12.01
N PHE A 161 -33.33 -3.65 11.05
CA PHE A 161 -33.07 -3.40 9.63
C PHE A 161 -33.86 -2.20 9.08
N SER A 162 -35.14 -2.09 9.45
CA SER A 162 -36.01 -0.97 9.05
C SER A 162 -36.05 0.12 10.12
N ARG A 163 -36.07 1.38 9.65
CA ARG A 163 -36.29 2.57 10.48
C ARG A 163 -37.72 3.07 10.27
N TYR A 164 -38.39 3.43 11.34
CA TYR A 164 -39.74 3.99 11.33
C TYR A 164 -39.75 5.41 11.88
N ALA A 165 -40.87 6.11 11.74
CA ALA A 165 -41.06 7.46 12.28
C ALA A 165 -40.82 7.52 13.80
N ASP A 166 -41.04 6.42 14.51
CA ASP A 166 -40.90 6.34 15.98
C ASP A 166 -39.47 5.99 16.45
N ASP A 167 -38.50 5.86 15.54
CA ASP A 167 -37.12 5.52 15.89
C ASP A 167 -36.45 6.64 16.72
N VAL A 168 -36.11 6.32 17.98
CA VAL A 168 -35.61 7.28 18.98
C VAL A 168 -34.28 7.87 18.55
N GLU A 169 -33.35 7.06 18.04
CA GLU A 169 -32.00 7.52 17.66
C GLU A 169 -32.07 8.46 16.45
N LEU A 170 -32.88 8.09 15.44
CA LEU A 170 -33.11 8.92 14.26
C LEU A 170 -33.75 10.26 14.64
N ASN A 171 -34.79 10.23 15.47
CA ASN A 171 -35.49 11.43 15.92
C ASN A 171 -34.58 12.36 16.73
N GLN A 172 -33.73 11.80 17.59
CA GLN A 172 -32.74 12.57 18.31
C GLN A 172 -31.74 13.24 17.35
N LYS A 173 -31.19 12.48 16.38
CA LYS A 173 -30.27 13.02 15.38
C LYS A 173 -30.91 14.13 14.52
N LEU A 174 -32.19 13.99 14.18
CA LEU A 174 -32.93 15.02 13.45
C LEU A 174 -33.13 16.29 14.27
N LYS A 175 -33.42 16.16 15.58
CA LYS A 175 -33.50 17.30 16.51
C LYS A 175 -32.16 18.01 16.70
N GLU A 176 -31.05 17.27 16.70
CA GLU A 176 -29.70 17.82 16.81
C GLU A 176 -29.24 18.56 15.53
N LYS A 177 -29.84 18.26 14.36
CA LYS A 177 -29.48 18.88 13.09
C LYS A 177 -29.88 20.36 13.09
N THR A 178 -28.89 21.23 13.22
CA THR A 178 -29.11 22.67 13.15
C THR A 178 -29.46 23.10 11.73
N HIS A 179 -30.50 23.90 11.57
CA HIS A 179 -30.86 24.52 10.30
C HIS A 179 -30.24 25.92 10.19
N TRP A 180 -29.90 26.33 8.96
CA TRP A 180 -29.27 27.62 8.71
C TRP A 180 -30.27 28.78 8.80
N ASP A 181 -31.54 28.52 8.47
CA ASP A 181 -32.64 29.49 8.44
C ASP A 181 -33.52 29.44 9.70
N ASP A 182 -32.97 28.94 10.81
CA ASP A 182 -33.72 28.82 12.07
C ASP A 182 -33.59 30.12 12.89
N PRO A 183 -34.68 30.89 13.10
CA PRO A 183 -34.64 32.12 13.88
C PRO A 183 -34.24 31.88 15.34
N SER A 184 -34.48 30.66 15.86
CA SER A 184 -34.14 30.29 17.23
C SER A 184 -32.64 30.20 17.52
N ARG A 185 -31.84 30.03 16.46
CA ARG A 185 -30.38 29.98 16.54
C ARG A 185 -29.76 31.25 17.10
N THR A 186 -30.43 32.39 16.98
CA THR A 186 -29.94 33.69 17.49
C THR A 186 -29.88 33.75 19.01
N TRP A 187 -30.80 33.07 19.71
CA TRP A 187 -30.90 33.07 21.17
C TRP A 187 -30.45 31.76 21.84
N LEU A 188 -30.44 30.63 21.12
CA LEU A 188 -29.88 29.36 21.59
C LEU A 188 -28.35 29.35 21.47
N LYS A 189 -27.65 29.93 22.46
CA LYS A 189 -26.17 29.87 22.54
C LYS A 189 -25.71 28.54 23.13
N SER A 190 -24.91 27.76 22.40
CA SER A 190 -24.28 26.56 22.96
C SER A 190 -23.18 26.97 23.95
N THR A 191 -23.27 26.48 25.19
CA THR A 191 -22.35 26.83 26.30
C THR A 191 -21.06 26.02 26.27
N ASN A 192 -21.00 24.97 25.45
CA ASN A 192 -19.84 24.09 25.35
C ASN A 192 -18.80 24.67 24.39
N LYS A 193 -17.82 25.40 24.94
CA LYS A 193 -16.59 25.75 24.21
C LYS A 193 -15.82 24.46 23.90
N LYS A 194 -16.07 23.88 22.72
CA LYS A 194 -15.23 22.79 22.20
C LYS A 194 -13.80 23.28 22.07
N VAL A 195 -12.83 22.42 22.39
CA VAL A 195 -11.41 22.68 22.09
C VAL A 195 -11.29 22.75 20.56
N ILE A 196 -11.20 23.97 20.02
CA ILE A 196 -11.13 24.19 18.57
C ILE A 196 -9.71 23.86 18.12
N LYS A 197 -9.54 22.82 17.31
CA LYS A 197 -8.29 22.61 16.59
C LYS A 197 -8.04 23.84 15.73
N GLN A 198 -6.87 24.46 15.85
CA GLN A 198 -6.53 25.61 15.04
C GLN A 198 -6.57 25.21 13.56
N GLU A 199 -7.48 25.82 12.81
CA GLU A 199 -7.63 25.65 11.36
C GLU A 199 -7.14 26.90 10.64
N TYR A 200 -6.70 26.73 9.39
CA TYR A 200 -6.41 27.84 8.51
C TYR A 200 -7.69 28.65 8.23
N GLN A 201 -7.59 29.97 8.30
CA GLN A 201 -8.73 30.89 8.15
C GLN A 201 -8.80 31.58 6.79
N GLY A 202 -7.73 31.51 5.98
CA GLY A 202 -7.68 32.17 4.68
C GLY A 202 -8.35 31.36 3.55
N PRO A 203 -8.49 31.97 2.37
CA PRO A 203 -8.87 31.24 1.16
C PRO A 203 -7.77 30.25 0.76
N PHE A 204 -8.16 29.08 0.27
CA PHE A 204 -7.23 28.05 -0.20
C PHE A 204 -7.77 27.39 -1.47
N PRO A 205 -6.90 26.90 -2.36
CA PRO A 205 -7.33 26.23 -3.58
C PRO A 205 -8.08 24.93 -3.25
N PRO A 206 -9.11 24.56 -4.03
CA PRO A 206 -9.81 23.30 -3.84
C PRO A 206 -8.88 22.12 -4.14
N ASN A 207 -9.09 21.03 -3.43
CA ASN A 207 -8.40 19.75 -3.59
C ASN A 207 -9.47 18.66 -3.71
N ARG A 208 -9.21 17.64 -4.52
CA ARG A 208 -9.97 16.38 -4.62
C ARG A 208 -10.59 15.86 -3.32
N PHE A 209 -9.86 15.98 -2.21
CA PHE A 209 -10.27 15.42 -0.92
C PHE A 209 -10.91 16.44 0.03
N ASN A 210 -11.10 17.69 -0.39
CA ASN A 210 -11.61 18.79 0.44
C ASN A 210 -10.86 18.94 1.78
N ILE A 211 -9.56 18.59 1.80
CA ILE A 211 -8.72 18.73 2.97
C ILE A 211 -8.29 20.18 3.08
N LYS A 212 -8.64 20.83 4.20
CA LYS A 212 -8.18 22.17 4.50
C LYS A 212 -6.67 22.18 4.77
N PRO A 213 -5.95 23.23 4.38
CA PRO A 213 -4.56 23.41 4.77
C PRO A 213 -4.44 23.53 6.30
N GLY A 214 -3.26 23.20 6.81
CA GLY A 214 -2.96 23.35 8.23
C GLY A 214 -2.93 24.83 8.64
N HIS A 215 -3.16 25.12 9.93
CA HIS A 215 -3.22 26.50 10.45
C HIS A 215 -1.96 27.34 10.13
N LYS A 216 -0.80 26.70 9.98
CA LYS A 216 0.50 27.33 9.71
C LYS A 216 0.81 27.53 8.22
N TRP A 217 -0.12 27.20 7.34
CA TRP A 217 0.07 27.42 5.91
C TRP A 217 0.09 28.92 5.61
N ASP A 218 0.99 29.36 4.74
CA ASP A 218 1.25 30.76 4.42
C ASP A 218 0.33 31.34 3.34
N GLY A 219 -0.49 30.50 2.70
CA GLY A 219 -1.40 30.89 1.62
C GLY A 219 -0.76 30.90 0.23
N ILE A 220 0.54 30.60 0.11
CA ILE A 220 1.23 30.58 -1.19
C ILE A 220 1.07 29.19 -1.81
N ASP A 221 0.42 29.13 -2.98
CA ASP A 221 0.31 27.91 -3.78
C ASP A 221 1.67 27.54 -4.39
N ARG A 222 2.16 26.35 -4.03
CA ARG A 222 3.42 25.76 -4.53
C ARG A 222 3.15 24.50 -5.36
N SER A 223 1.95 24.35 -5.90
CA SER A 223 1.55 23.19 -6.67
C SER A 223 2.16 23.15 -8.07
N ASN A 224 2.18 21.97 -8.69
CA ASN A 224 2.51 21.79 -10.11
C ASN A 224 1.30 22.04 -11.05
N GLY A 225 0.17 22.51 -10.51
CA GLY A 225 -1.08 22.70 -11.25
C GLY A 225 -1.90 21.43 -11.54
N PHE A 226 -1.54 20.26 -10.99
CA PHE A 226 -2.26 19.01 -11.21
C PHE A 226 -3.72 19.05 -10.76
N GLU A 227 -3.99 19.54 -9.53
CA GLU A 227 -5.35 19.61 -8.99
C GLU A 227 -6.26 20.50 -9.85
N LYS A 228 -5.74 21.63 -10.35
CA LYS A 228 -6.46 22.50 -11.28
C LYS A 228 -6.84 21.76 -12.57
N LYS A 229 -5.85 21.14 -13.23
CA LYS A 229 -6.08 20.36 -14.46
C LYS A 229 -7.07 19.21 -14.24
N TYR A 230 -7.04 18.60 -13.07
CA TYR A 230 -7.97 17.53 -12.70
C TYR A 230 -9.42 18.04 -12.64
N PHE A 231 -9.67 19.19 -12.00
CA PHE A 231 -11.01 19.79 -11.97
C PHE A 231 -11.47 20.26 -13.35
N ASP A 232 -10.58 20.82 -14.16
CA ASP A 232 -10.88 21.21 -15.54
C ASP A 232 -11.32 19.98 -16.36
N GLN A 233 -10.61 18.85 -16.23
CA GLN A 233 -10.99 17.59 -16.89
C GLN A 233 -12.32 17.03 -16.38
N LEU A 234 -12.58 17.09 -15.07
CA LEU A 234 -13.88 16.68 -14.51
C LEU A 234 -15.02 17.52 -15.09
N TYR A 235 -14.82 18.82 -15.22
CA TYR A 235 -15.79 19.73 -15.82
C TYR A 235 -16.05 19.36 -17.29
N ILE A 236 -14.98 19.20 -18.08
CA ILE A 236 -15.07 18.82 -19.50
C ILE A 236 -15.82 17.49 -19.69
N ASN A 237 -15.53 16.49 -18.86
CA ASN A 237 -16.22 15.20 -18.95
C ASN A 237 -17.71 15.35 -18.63
N LYS A 238 -18.04 16.09 -17.56
CA LYS A 238 -19.43 16.32 -17.15
C LYS A 238 -20.22 17.13 -18.20
N THR A 239 -19.61 18.15 -18.80
CA THR A 239 -20.25 18.92 -19.87
C THR A 239 -20.47 18.05 -21.10
N ARG A 240 -19.48 17.25 -21.48
CA ARG A 240 -19.60 16.31 -22.61
C ARG A 240 -20.70 15.28 -22.40
N GLU A 241 -20.82 14.71 -21.20
CA GLU A 241 -21.91 13.78 -20.85
C GLU A 241 -23.28 14.45 -20.98
N HIS A 242 -23.41 15.67 -20.47
CA HIS A 242 -24.65 16.44 -20.54
C HIS A 242 -25.01 16.81 -21.99
N GLU A 243 -24.03 17.24 -22.79
CA GLU A 243 -24.21 17.50 -24.21
C GLU A 243 -24.61 16.23 -24.98
N ALA A 244 -23.95 15.10 -24.70
CA ALA A 244 -24.28 13.82 -25.31
C ALA A 244 -25.72 13.38 -24.98
N TYR A 245 -26.15 13.55 -23.72
CA TYR A 245 -27.54 13.30 -23.33
C TYR A 245 -28.51 14.21 -24.07
N LYS A 246 -28.21 15.52 -24.15
CA LYS A 246 -29.05 16.49 -24.87
C LYS A 246 -29.13 16.16 -26.36
N MET A 247 -28.03 15.80 -27.01
CA MET A 247 -28.02 15.45 -28.43
C MET A 247 -28.71 14.10 -28.70
N GLY A 248 -28.52 13.10 -27.83
CA GLY A 248 -29.14 11.78 -27.98
C GLY A 248 -30.64 11.74 -27.68
N SER A 249 -31.18 12.74 -26.99
CA SER A 249 -32.61 12.87 -26.67
C SER A 249 -33.39 13.76 -27.63
N VAL A 250 -32.74 14.38 -28.62
CA VAL A 250 -33.40 15.30 -29.58
C VAL A 250 -34.06 14.59 -30.76
N ASP A 251 -33.67 13.34 -31.05
CA ASP A 251 -34.19 12.55 -32.19
C ASP A 251 -34.90 11.25 -31.74
N MET A 252 -35.37 11.21 -30.49
CA MET A 252 -36.28 10.18 -29.94
C MET A 252 -37.57 10.84 -29.48
#